data_AF-A0A954FXE0-F1
#
_entry.id   AF-A0A954FXE0-F1
#
_cell.length_a   1.000
_cell.length_b   1.000
_cell.length_c   1.000
_cell.angle_alpha   90.00
_cell.angle_beta   90.00
_cell.angle_gamma   90.00
#
_symmetry.space_group_name_H-M   'P 1'
#
loop_
_entity.id
_entity.type
_entity.pdbx_description
1 polymer ?
#
loop_
_entity_poly.entity_id
_entity_poly.type
_entity_poly.pdbx_seq_one_letter_code
_entity_poly.pdbx_strand_id
1 'polypeptide(L)'
;TRAPLMMVVPGVTKAGSRCNQAVDFMNIYPTLCELCALPIGPHLDGISMVPLMKDPATTWDRPALTTHGRLNHAVRSNQHRLIRYQDGSEELYDHANDPMEWKNLADDPGYKSVKQQLAQWFPEKNAADAPHDQSSGGKKKQNKKQRGNGKQNKKAKTVS
;
A
#
# COMPACT_ATOMS: atom_id res chain seq x y z
N THR A 1 -1.35 0.65 6.34
CA THR A 1 -2.54 1.55 6.36
C THR A 1 -3.72 0.81 6.97
N ARG A 2 -4.63 1.52 7.64
CA ARG A 2 -5.92 1.01 8.14
C ARG A 2 -6.94 2.13 8.01
N ALA A 3 -8.11 1.83 7.46
CA ALA A 3 -9.22 2.77 7.35
C ALA A 3 -10.44 2.22 8.10
N PRO A 4 -11.31 3.10 8.65
CA PRO A 4 -12.58 2.65 9.19
C PRO A 4 -13.49 2.16 8.05
N LEU A 5 -14.13 1.02 8.26
CA LEU A 5 -15.17 0.49 7.41
C LEU A 5 -16.32 0.03 8.29
N MET A 6 -17.52 0.56 8.05
CA MET A 6 -18.74 0.20 8.75
C MET A 6 -19.84 0.00 7.72
N MET A 7 -20.58 -1.10 7.85
CA MET A 7 -21.70 -1.42 6.97
C MET A 7 -22.89 -1.83 7.82
N VAL A 8 -24.06 -1.27 7.50
CA VAL A 8 -25.34 -1.61 8.13
C VAL A 8 -26.27 -2.06 7.02
N VAL A 9 -26.61 -3.35 7.04
CA VAL A 9 -27.46 -3.99 6.03
C VAL A 9 -28.66 -4.60 6.76
N PRO A 10 -29.87 -4.04 6.60
CA PRO A 10 -31.07 -4.54 7.25
C PRO A 10 -31.30 -6.03 6.97
N GLY A 11 -31.61 -6.80 8.02
CA GLY A 11 -31.84 -8.25 7.91
C GLY A 11 -30.60 -9.11 7.67
N VAL A 12 -29.41 -8.50 7.56
CA VAL A 12 -28.14 -9.22 7.36
C VAL A 12 -27.18 -8.96 8.50
N THR A 13 -26.83 -7.70 8.75
CA THR A 13 -25.88 -7.33 9.82
C THR A 13 -26.56 -7.27 11.18
N LYS A 14 -25.91 -7.78 12.22
CA LYS A 14 -26.34 -7.61 13.62
C LYS A 14 -25.70 -6.36 14.24
N ALA A 15 -26.48 -5.57 14.97
CA ALA A 15 -25.99 -4.37 15.64
C ALA A 15 -24.89 -4.70 16.67
N GLY A 16 -23.86 -3.87 16.75
CA GLY A 16 -22.72 -4.04 17.67
C GLY A 16 -21.70 -5.12 17.27
N SER A 17 -21.90 -5.80 16.14
CA SER A 17 -20.95 -6.80 15.63
C SER A 17 -19.59 -6.18 15.30
N ARG A 18 -18.53 -6.96 15.49
CA ARG A 18 -17.16 -6.61 15.08
C ARG A 18 -16.59 -7.76 14.25
N CYS A 19 -16.00 -7.43 13.11
CA CYS A 19 -15.28 -8.37 12.27
C CYS A 19 -13.80 -7.97 12.24
N ASN A 20 -12.92 -8.93 12.53
CA ASN A 20 -11.47 -8.71 12.56
C ASN A 20 -10.78 -9.26 11.31
N GLN A 21 -11.55 -9.73 10.31
CA GLN A 21 -11.01 -10.22 9.05
C GLN A 21 -10.41 -9.07 8.23
N ALA A 22 -9.26 -9.32 7.62
CA ALA A 22 -8.61 -8.38 6.72
C ALA A 22 -9.38 -8.28 5.40
N VAL A 23 -9.92 -7.10 5.12
CA VAL A 23 -10.59 -6.76 3.86
C VAL A 23 -9.97 -5.51 3.25
N ASP A 24 -10.13 -5.34 1.94
CA ASP A 24 -9.75 -4.13 1.23
C ASP A 24 -10.95 -3.48 0.51
N PHE A 25 -10.71 -2.33 -0.10
CA PHE A 25 -11.78 -1.55 -0.74
C PHE A 25 -12.30 -2.16 -2.03
N MET A 26 -11.55 -3.07 -2.67
CA MET A 26 -12.03 -3.77 -3.86
C MET A 26 -13.16 -4.73 -3.52
N ASN A 27 -13.28 -5.15 -2.26
CA ASN A 27 -14.40 -5.97 -1.79
C ASN A 27 -15.74 -5.21 -1.77
N ILE A 28 -15.74 -3.87 -1.73
CA ILE A 28 -16.98 -3.07 -1.57
C ILE A 28 -17.91 -3.27 -2.76
N TYR A 29 -17.40 -3.13 -3.98
CA TYR A 29 -18.22 -3.24 -5.20
C TYR A 29 -18.92 -4.60 -5.36
N PRO A 30 -18.23 -5.77 -5.33
CA PRO A 30 -18.90 -7.07 -5.42
C PRO A 30 -19.86 -7.33 -4.26
N THR A 31 -19.60 -6.78 -3.07
CA THR A 31 -20.54 -6.84 -1.93
C THR A 31 -21.84 -6.11 -2.24
N LEU A 32 -21.76 -4.89 -2.78
CA LEU A 32 -22.96 -4.14 -3.18
C LEU A 32 -23.72 -4.84 -4.30
N CYS A 33 -23.01 -5.43 -5.27
CA CYS A 33 -23.64 -6.23 -6.32
C CYS A 33 -24.45 -7.40 -5.72
N GLU A 34 -23.87 -8.18 -4.81
CA GLU A 34 -24.58 -9.30 -4.17
C GLU A 34 -25.82 -8.83 -3.39
N LEU A 35 -25.68 -7.76 -2.59
CA LEU A 35 -26.78 -7.21 -1.79
C LEU A 35 -27.93 -6.67 -2.66
N CYS A 36 -27.62 -6.16 -3.84
CA CYS A 36 -28.61 -5.66 -4.80
C CYS A 36 -29.08 -6.71 -5.81
N ALA A 37 -28.67 -7.98 -5.66
CA ALA A 37 -28.96 -9.05 -6.62
C ALA A 37 -28.52 -8.73 -8.06
N LEU A 38 -27.38 -8.05 -8.21
CA LEU A 38 -26.76 -7.71 -9.48
C LEU A 38 -25.66 -8.74 -9.85
N PRO A 39 -25.40 -8.94 -11.15
CA PRO A 39 -24.33 -9.83 -11.59
C PRO A 39 -22.96 -9.31 -11.14
N ILE A 40 -22.12 -10.23 -10.66
CA ILE A 40 -20.73 -9.95 -10.30
C ILE A 40 -19.85 -10.30 -11.49
N GLY A 41 -19.10 -9.32 -11.99
CA GLY A 41 -18.25 -9.50 -13.16
C GLY A 41 -16.98 -10.32 -12.85
N PRO A 42 -16.49 -11.16 -13.78
CA PRO A 42 -15.30 -11.98 -13.58
C PRO A 42 -13.98 -11.19 -13.59
N HIS A 43 -14.03 -9.89 -13.93
CA HIS A 43 -12.88 -8.99 -13.97
C HIS A 43 -12.55 -8.35 -12.61
N LEU A 44 -13.35 -8.64 -11.58
CA LEU A 44 -13.17 -8.06 -10.25
C LEU A 44 -12.16 -8.89 -9.45
N ASP A 45 -11.17 -8.21 -8.90
CA ASP A 45 -10.18 -8.84 -8.02
C ASP A 45 -10.69 -9.03 -6.58
N GLY A 46 -11.67 -8.22 -6.19
CA GLY A 46 -12.34 -8.31 -4.89
C GLY A 46 -13.46 -9.36 -4.87
N ILE A 47 -13.75 -9.84 -3.67
CA ILE A 47 -14.88 -10.76 -3.40
C ILE A 47 -15.90 -10.12 -2.46
N SER A 48 -17.13 -10.63 -2.46
CA SER A 48 -18.19 -10.13 -1.59
C SER A 48 -17.93 -10.44 -0.11
N MET A 49 -18.25 -9.48 0.76
CA MET A 49 -18.15 -9.57 2.21
C MET A 49 -19.47 -9.97 2.87
N VAL A 50 -20.53 -10.25 2.12
CA VAL A 50 -21.83 -10.67 2.69
C VAL A 50 -21.70 -11.86 3.66
N PRO A 51 -20.84 -12.88 3.41
CA PRO A 51 -20.61 -13.94 4.40
C PRO A 51 -20.11 -13.40 5.75
N LEU A 52 -19.17 -12.43 5.74
CA LEU A 52 -18.64 -11.79 6.94
C LEU A 52 -19.68 -10.93 7.67
N MET A 53 -20.66 -10.38 6.93
CA MET A 53 -21.76 -9.62 7.53
C MET A 53 -22.76 -10.50 8.28
N LYS A 54 -22.99 -11.72 7.77
CA LYS A 54 -23.87 -12.73 8.39
C LYS A 54 -23.20 -13.37 9.60
N ASP A 55 -21.93 -13.74 9.45
CA ASP A 55 -21.12 -14.30 10.52
C ASP A 55 -19.69 -13.72 10.47
N PRO A 56 -19.34 -12.81 11.39
CA PRO A 56 -17.99 -12.24 11.50
C PRO A 56 -16.87 -13.27 11.75
N ALA A 57 -17.21 -14.47 12.21
CA ALA A 57 -16.27 -15.58 12.43
C ALA A 57 -16.05 -16.46 11.20
N THR A 58 -16.77 -16.20 10.10
CA THR A 58 -16.59 -16.89 8.81
C THR A 58 -15.11 -16.93 8.43
N THR A 59 -14.65 -18.10 8.00
CA THR A 59 -13.29 -18.28 7.47
C THR A 59 -13.08 -17.36 6.28
N TRP A 60 -11.99 -16.60 6.32
CA TRP A 60 -11.60 -15.66 5.29
C TRP A 60 -10.15 -15.94 4.90
N ASP A 61 -9.97 -16.47 3.71
CA ASP A 61 -8.69 -16.97 3.20
C ASP A 61 -7.97 -15.95 2.30
N ARG A 62 -8.53 -14.75 2.13
CA ARG A 62 -7.99 -13.70 1.28
C ARG A 62 -7.43 -12.54 2.12
N PRO A 63 -6.15 -12.15 1.93
CA PRO A 63 -5.61 -10.97 2.58
C PRO A 63 -6.10 -9.68 1.89
N ALA A 64 -5.93 -8.56 2.56
CA ALA A 64 -6.13 -7.23 2.00
C ALA A 64 -4.89 -6.81 1.19
N LEU A 65 -5.09 -6.32 -0.04
CA LEU A 65 -4.02 -5.79 -0.89
C LEU A 65 -4.05 -4.26 -0.91
N THR A 66 -2.88 -3.63 -0.91
CA THR A 66 -2.71 -2.19 -1.13
C THR A 66 -1.57 -1.95 -2.11
N THR A 67 -1.77 -1.08 -3.09
CA THR A 67 -0.76 -0.70 -4.09
C THR A 67 -0.54 0.82 -4.05
N HIS A 68 0.72 1.26 -4.13
CA HIS A 68 1.08 2.68 -4.16
C HIS A 68 2.05 2.99 -5.31
N GLY A 69 1.50 3.30 -6.48
CA GLY A 69 2.31 3.39 -7.70
C GLY A 69 2.82 2.02 -8.15
N ARG A 70 3.69 2.00 -9.15
CA ARG A 70 4.20 0.77 -9.74
C ARG A 70 5.13 0.01 -8.80
N LEU A 71 4.90 -1.30 -8.66
CA LEU A 71 5.74 -2.26 -7.92
C LEU A 71 5.87 -2.00 -6.39
N ASN A 72 5.06 -1.11 -5.82
CA ASN A 72 4.98 -0.96 -4.36
C ASN A 72 3.67 -1.55 -3.87
N HIS A 73 3.76 -2.67 -3.16
CA HIS A 73 2.61 -3.41 -2.68
C HIS A 73 2.72 -3.77 -1.21
N ALA A 74 1.58 -3.83 -0.55
CA ALA A 74 1.44 -4.41 0.77
C ALA A 74 0.31 -5.45 0.76
N VAL A 75 0.58 -6.63 1.30
CA VAL A 75 -0.40 -7.69 1.55
C VAL A 75 -0.54 -7.85 3.05
N ARG A 76 -1.77 -7.79 3.54
CA ARG A 76 -2.08 -7.90 4.97
C ARG A 76 -3.07 -9.03 5.22
N SER A 77 -2.62 -10.05 5.93
CA SER A 77 -3.50 -11.04 6.55
C SER A 77 -3.97 -10.55 7.93
N ASN A 78 -4.72 -11.38 8.64
CA ASN A 78 -5.15 -11.08 10.00
C ASN A 78 -3.99 -10.98 10.99
N GLN A 79 -2.85 -11.61 10.69
CA GLN A 79 -1.72 -11.75 11.61
C GLN A 79 -0.48 -11.03 11.10
N HIS A 80 -0.24 -11.01 9.80
CA HIS A 80 1.01 -10.52 9.25
C HIS A 80 0.76 -9.51 8.14
N ARG A 81 1.74 -8.61 7.96
CA ARG A 81 1.77 -7.69 6.84
C ARG A 81 3.13 -7.75 6.16
N LEU A 82 3.11 -8.07 4.87
CA LEU A 82 4.28 -8.02 4.00
C LEU A 82 4.19 -6.78 3.12
N ILE A 83 5.25 -6.00 3.05
CA ILE A 83 5.41 -4.87 2.15
C ILE A 83 6.59 -5.18 1.24
N ARG A 84 6.44 -4.95 -0.06
CA ARG A 84 7.51 -5.00 -1.05
C ARG A 84 7.54 -3.69 -1.81
N TYR A 85 8.71 -3.09 -1.85
CA TYR A 85 8.95 -1.84 -2.57
C TYR A 85 9.47 -2.11 -3.98
N GLN A 86 9.42 -1.08 -4.82
CA GLN A 86 9.88 -1.15 -6.20
C GLN A 86 11.36 -1.52 -6.33
N ASP A 87 12.21 -1.16 -5.37
CA ASP A 87 13.63 -1.51 -5.35
C ASP A 87 13.91 -2.95 -4.91
N GLY A 88 12.86 -3.71 -4.57
CA GLY A 88 12.94 -5.09 -4.10
C GLY A 88 13.15 -5.25 -2.60
N SER A 89 13.29 -4.15 -1.85
CA SER A 89 13.32 -4.22 -0.38
C SER A 89 11.97 -4.67 0.18
N GLU A 90 12.02 -5.34 1.33
CA GLU A 90 10.86 -5.95 1.95
C GLU A 90 10.77 -5.62 3.44
N GLU A 91 9.54 -5.49 3.93
CA GLU A 91 9.23 -5.40 5.34
C GLU A 91 8.18 -6.45 5.70
N LEU A 92 8.38 -7.16 6.80
CA LEU A 92 7.41 -8.10 7.33
C LEU A 92 7.14 -7.78 8.80
N TYR A 93 5.87 -7.61 9.15
CA TYR A 93 5.44 -7.33 10.51
C TYR A 93 4.45 -8.40 10.99
N ASP A 94 4.58 -8.79 12.25
CA ASP A 94 3.61 -9.60 12.98
C ASP A 94 2.70 -8.67 13.79
N HIS A 95 1.48 -8.47 13.33
CA HIS A 95 0.50 -7.61 13.98
C HIS A 95 -0.11 -8.19 15.26
N ALA A 96 0.04 -9.48 15.52
CA ALA A 96 -0.45 -10.07 16.76
C ALA A 96 0.48 -9.72 17.93
N ASN A 97 1.79 -9.75 17.69
CA ASN A 97 2.81 -9.50 18.71
C ASN A 97 3.41 -8.08 18.65
N ASP A 98 3.36 -7.43 17.48
CA ASP A 98 3.89 -6.09 17.23
C ASP A 98 2.86 -5.22 16.48
N PRO A 99 1.77 -4.81 17.15
CA PRO A 99 0.71 -4.01 16.52
C PRO A 99 1.18 -2.65 16.03
N MET A 100 2.35 -2.18 16.50
CA MET A 100 2.95 -0.89 16.15
C MET A 100 4.01 -0.98 15.05
N GLU A 101 4.27 -2.18 14.50
CA GLU A 101 5.19 -2.41 13.37
C GLU A 101 6.62 -1.90 13.65
N TRP A 102 7.15 -2.09 14.86
CA TRP A 102 8.49 -1.64 15.24
C TRP A 102 9.61 -2.57 14.78
N LYS A 103 9.35 -3.87 14.68
CA LYS A 103 10.35 -4.88 14.34
C LYS A 103 10.08 -5.45 12.96
N ASN A 104 10.95 -5.11 12.00
CA ASN A 104 10.95 -5.77 10.70
C ASN A 104 11.51 -7.20 10.81
N LEU A 105 10.73 -8.18 10.36
CA LEU A 105 11.01 -9.61 10.37
C LEU A 105 11.38 -10.17 8.98
N ALA A 106 11.53 -9.32 7.96
CA ALA A 106 11.69 -9.76 6.57
C ALA A 106 12.94 -10.64 6.31
N ASP A 107 13.99 -10.42 7.11
CA ASP A 107 15.26 -11.15 7.04
C ASP A 107 15.35 -12.30 8.05
N ASP A 108 14.33 -12.49 8.89
CA ASP A 108 14.28 -13.59 9.85
C ASP A 108 13.98 -14.92 9.13
N PRO A 109 14.90 -15.90 9.16
CA PRO A 109 14.70 -17.19 8.49
C PRO A 109 13.44 -17.94 8.96
N GLY A 110 12.99 -17.72 10.20
CA GLY A 110 11.80 -18.34 10.76
C GLY A 110 10.50 -17.91 10.07
N TYR A 111 10.50 -16.74 9.42
CA TYR A 111 9.33 -16.18 8.75
C TYR A 111 9.33 -16.36 7.23
N LYS A 112 10.31 -17.10 6.69
CA LYS A 112 10.45 -17.31 5.23
C LYS A 112 9.19 -17.89 4.60
N SER A 113 8.55 -18.87 5.25
CA SER A 113 7.33 -19.50 4.76
C SER A 113 6.15 -18.52 4.73
N VAL A 114 5.97 -17.74 5.79
CA VAL A 114 4.94 -16.70 5.88
C VAL A 114 5.12 -15.65 4.78
N LYS A 115 6.36 -15.20 4.57
CA LYS A 115 6.69 -14.25 3.50
C LYS A 115 6.35 -14.80 2.12
N GLN A 116 6.70 -16.06 1.86
CA GLN A 116 6.38 -16.73 0.60
C GLN A 116 4.87 -16.87 0.39
N GLN A 117 4.12 -17.25 1.41
CA GLN A 117 2.65 -17.36 1.35
C GLN A 117 1.99 -16.02 1.05
N LEU A 118 2.42 -14.94 1.74
CA LEU A 118 1.87 -13.61 1.50
C LEU A 118 2.26 -13.06 0.12
N ALA A 119 3.49 -13.32 -0.33
CA ALA A 119 3.97 -12.86 -1.63
C ALA A 119 3.20 -13.43 -2.82
N GLN A 120 2.50 -14.57 -2.66
CA GLN A 120 1.63 -15.14 -3.70
C GLN A 120 0.44 -14.23 -4.03
N TRP A 121 0.09 -13.30 -3.13
CA TRP A 121 -1.02 -12.36 -3.32
C TRP A 121 -0.60 -11.05 -4.00
N PHE A 122 0.69 -10.88 -4.33
CA PHE A 122 1.10 -9.72 -5.09
C PHE A 122 0.63 -9.80 -6.54
N PRO A 123 0.28 -8.66 -7.17
CA PRO A 123 -0.10 -8.63 -8.57
C PRO A 123 1.01 -9.17 -9.47
N GLU A 124 0.68 -10.13 -10.33
CA GLU A 124 1.60 -10.59 -11.38
C GLU A 124 1.83 -9.51 -12.44
N LYS A 125 0.78 -8.73 -12.73
CA LYS A 125 0.80 -7.65 -13.74
C LYS A 125 0.78 -6.29 -13.05
N ASN A 126 1.81 -5.50 -13.34
CA ASN A 126 1.96 -4.15 -12.82
C ASN A 126 1.84 -3.13 -13.95
N ALA A 127 0.86 -2.23 -13.84
CA ALA A 127 0.70 -1.15 -14.80
C ALA A 127 1.84 -0.13 -14.69
N ALA A 128 2.10 0.61 -15.77
CA ALA A 128 2.93 1.79 -15.72
C ALA A 128 2.30 2.84 -14.78
N ASP A 129 3.13 3.69 -14.19
CA ASP A 129 2.64 4.81 -13.41
C ASP A 129 1.75 5.71 -14.28
N ALA A 130 0.69 6.26 -13.68
CA ALA A 130 -0.17 7.21 -14.36
C ALA A 130 0.65 8.45 -14.78
N PRO A 131 0.34 9.06 -15.94
CA PRO A 131 0.98 10.32 -16.34
C PRO A 131 0.80 11.36 -15.24
N HIS A 132 1.89 11.91 -14.73
CA HIS A 132 1.82 13.04 -13.79
C HIS A 132 1.73 14.34 -14.58
N ASP A 133 0.69 15.14 -14.32
CA ASP A 133 0.61 16.49 -14.86
C ASP A 133 1.74 17.35 -14.25
N GLN A 134 2.68 17.82 -15.08
CA GLN A 134 3.78 18.67 -14.62
C GLN A 134 3.35 20.13 -14.38
N SER A 135 2.08 20.49 -14.65
CA SER A 135 1.59 21.86 -14.56
C SER A 135 1.41 22.39 -13.12
N SER A 136 1.35 21.52 -12.11
CA SER A 136 1.13 21.89 -10.70
C SER A 136 2.41 22.01 -9.86
N GLY A 137 3.59 21.92 -10.48
CA GLY A 137 4.88 22.11 -9.81
C GLY A 137 5.20 23.59 -9.58
N GLY A 138 4.92 24.09 -8.37
CA GLY A 138 5.47 25.36 -7.90
C GLY A 138 6.98 25.42 -8.16
N LYS A 139 7.43 26.44 -8.90
CA LYS A 139 8.81 26.65 -9.34
C LYS A 139 9.80 26.47 -8.17
N LYS A 140 10.46 25.30 -8.08
CA LYS A 140 11.69 25.16 -7.29
C LYS A 140 12.76 26.02 -7.95
N LYS A 141 12.94 27.25 -7.44
CA LYS A 141 14.07 28.13 -7.79
C LYS A 141 15.37 27.39 -7.46
N GLN A 142 16.06 26.89 -8.48
CA GLN A 142 17.47 26.55 -8.38
C GLN A 142 18.24 27.85 -8.13
N ASN A 143 18.69 28.06 -6.89
CA ASN A 143 19.54 29.19 -6.54
C ASN A 143 20.97 28.84 -6.96
N LYS A 144 21.32 29.15 -8.21
CA LYS A 144 22.69 29.06 -8.73
C LYS A 144 23.47 30.25 -8.17
N LYS A 145 24.25 30.03 -7.09
CA LYS A 145 25.19 31.02 -6.56
C LYS A 145 26.32 31.22 -7.58
N GLN A 146 26.11 32.13 -8.54
CA GLN A 146 27.19 32.83 -9.21
C GLN A 146 27.64 33.98 -8.30
N ARG A 147 28.88 33.92 -7.82
CA ARG A 147 29.63 35.11 -7.38
C ARG A 147 30.84 35.25 -8.31
N GLY A 148 30.66 35.98 -9.41
CA GLY A 148 31.71 36.84 -9.96
C GLY A 148 31.49 38.25 -9.39
N ASN A 149 32.38 39.22 -9.47
CA ASN A 149 33.71 39.38 -10.05
C ASN A 149 34.20 40.77 -9.54
N GLY A 150 35.51 41.05 -9.48
CA GLY A 150 35.96 42.38 -8.99
C GLY A 150 37.45 42.66 -9.07
N LYS A 151 37.92 42.97 -10.28
CA LYS A 151 39.24 43.50 -10.69
C LYS A 151 39.89 44.49 -9.72
N GLN A 152 41.23 44.47 -9.63
CA GLN A 152 42.04 45.68 -9.90
C GLN A 152 43.50 45.38 -10.29
N ASN A 153 43.99 46.25 -11.17
CA ASN A 153 45.23 46.28 -11.93
C ASN A 153 46.44 46.71 -11.07
N LYS A 154 47.68 46.26 -11.37
CA LYS A 154 48.85 47.13 -11.70
C LYS A 154 50.20 46.37 -11.78
N LYS A 155 50.84 46.56 -12.94
CA LYS A 155 52.27 46.55 -13.35
C LYS A 155 53.39 46.35 -12.29
N ALA A 156 54.41 45.56 -12.67
CA ALA A 156 55.85 45.90 -12.84
C ALA A 156 56.72 44.62 -12.69
N LYS A 157 57.38 44.11 -13.74
CA LYS A 157 58.76 44.39 -14.21
C LYS A 157 59.90 43.80 -13.32
N THR A 158 60.66 42.90 -13.97
CA THR A 158 62.13 42.65 -13.92
C THR A 158 62.79 41.81 -12.80
N VAL A 159 63.50 40.75 -13.25
CA VAL A 159 64.89 40.30 -12.92
C VAL A 159 65.10 39.78 -11.49
N SER A 160 65.74 38.63 -11.22
CA SER A 160 66.72 37.79 -11.93
C SER A 160 66.54 36.33 -11.55
#